data_AF-A0A975VFU5-F1
#
_entry.id   AF-A0A975VFU5-F1
#
_cell.length_a   1.000
_cell.length_b   1.000
_cell.length_c   1.000
_cell.angle_alpha   90.00
_cell.angle_beta   90.00
_cell.angle_gamma   90.00
#
_symmetry.space_group_name_H-M   'P 1'
#
loop_
_entity.id
_entity.type
_entity.pdbx_description
1 polymer ?
#
loop_
_entity_poly.entity_id
_entity_poly.type
_entity_poly.pdbx_seq_one_letter_code
_entity_poly.pdbx_strand_id
1 'polypeptide(L)'
;MKRRSLLALGAASSAALVLGGGALAMLQPGLREAKLSPGGRDVFAGAARGLLDGSLPANGEPLRRALNDLLERIDGLIAALAPHAQSELSQLLALLATSGGRRTLAGLAEPWAAASVPEIQDALQAMRVSGITLRQQAYQALHDIVGSAYFSDAQTWGLLGYPGPIRI
;
A
#
# COMPACT_ATOMS: atom_id res chain seq x y z
N MET A 1 -11.39 -21.25 27.01
CA MET A 1 -11.05 -19.83 26.76
C MET A 1 -9.53 -19.65 26.80
N LYS A 2 -8.88 -19.54 25.63
CA LYS A 2 -7.47 -19.16 25.49
C LYS A 2 -7.42 -17.83 24.73
N ARG A 3 -7.48 -16.73 25.48
CA ARG A 3 -7.21 -15.39 24.98
C ARG A 3 -5.69 -15.25 24.99
N ARG A 4 -5.05 -15.15 23.81
CA ARG A 4 -3.64 -14.78 23.51
C ARG A 4 -3.06 -15.64 22.38
N SER A 5 -3.43 -15.35 21.13
CA SER A 5 -2.59 -15.74 19.99
C SER A 5 -2.68 -14.79 18.79
N LEU A 6 -3.15 -13.55 18.99
CA LEU A 6 -3.23 -12.56 17.91
C LEU A 6 -1.90 -11.86 17.62
N LEU A 7 -0.85 -12.10 18.41
CA LEU A 7 0.51 -11.59 18.17
C LEU A 7 1.45 -12.64 17.54
N ALA A 8 0.96 -13.86 17.26
CA ALA A 8 1.79 -14.92 16.66
C ALA A 8 1.70 -14.99 15.13
N LEU A 9 0.81 -14.23 14.49
CA LEU A 9 0.64 -14.22 13.03
C LEU A 9 1.61 -13.27 12.29
N GLY A 10 2.44 -12.51 13.02
CA GLY A 10 3.37 -11.54 12.43
C GLY A 10 4.76 -12.10 12.06
N ALA A 11 5.03 -13.39 12.26
CA ALA A 11 6.39 -13.94 12.13
C ALA A 11 6.54 -15.08 11.09
N ALA A 12 5.50 -15.41 10.33
CA ALA A 12 5.46 -16.62 9.49
C ALA A 12 5.56 -16.35 7.96
N SER A 13 6.03 -15.19 7.53
CA SER A 13 6.07 -14.80 6.10
C SER A 13 7.48 -14.71 5.49
N SER A 14 8.51 -15.24 6.15
CA SER A 14 9.91 -15.02 5.76
C SER A 14 10.46 -16.00 4.70
N ALA A 15 9.74 -17.06 4.32
CA ALA A 15 10.29 -18.08 3.41
C ALA A 15 9.96 -17.87 1.92
N ALA A 16 8.88 -17.16 1.57
CA ALA A 16 8.41 -17.09 0.17
C ALA A 16 9.10 -16.01 -0.68
N LEU A 17 9.67 -14.97 -0.07
CA LEU A 17 10.29 -13.85 -0.80
C LEU A 17 11.74 -14.10 -1.24
N VAL A 18 12.42 -15.10 -0.66
CA VAL A 18 13.85 -15.34 -0.88
C VAL A 18 14.16 -15.88 -2.28
N LEU A 19 13.23 -16.59 -2.94
CA LEU A 19 13.53 -17.26 -4.22
C LEU A 19 13.25 -16.43 -5.48
N GLY A 20 12.64 -15.24 -5.37
CA GLY A 20 12.35 -14.40 -6.55
C GLY A 20 12.48 -12.89 -6.37
N GLY A 21 12.40 -12.36 -5.13
CA GLY A 21 12.40 -10.92 -4.86
C GLY A 21 13.71 -10.37 -4.30
N GLY A 22 14.54 -11.21 -3.69
CA GLY A 22 15.72 -10.77 -2.93
C GLY A 22 16.75 -9.98 -3.74
N ALA A 23 17.12 -10.44 -4.94
CA ALA A 23 18.12 -9.76 -5.77
C ALA A 23 17.60 -8.42 -6.33
N LEU A 24 16.32 -8.34 -6.69
CA LEU A 24 15.71 -7.10 -7.20
C LEU A 24 15.51 -6.07 -6.09
N ALA A 25 15.12 -6.50 -4.89
CA ALA A 25 14.99 -5.63 -3.72
C ALA A 25 16.34 -5.03 -3.26
N MET A 26 17.46 -5.73 -3.50
CA MET A 26 18.81 -5.18 -3.24
C MET A 26 19.24 -4.14 -4.27
N LEU A 27 18.78 -4.23 -5.53
CA LEU A 27 19.15 -3.29 -6.60
C LEU A 27 18.24 -2.05 -6.63
N GLN A 28 16.95 -2.21 -6.35
CA GLN A 28 15.96 -1.14 -6.34
C GLN A 28 15.03 -1.31 -5.14
N PRO A 29 15.42 -0.85 -3.94
CA PRO A 29 14.59 -1.02 -2.76
C PRO A 29 13.30 -0.19 -2.87
N GLY A 30 12.21 -0.73 -2.34
CA GLY A 30 10.91 -0.05 -2.31
C GLY A 30 10.89 1.14 -1.35
N LEU A 31 11.81 1.16 -0.37
CA LEU A 31 12.05 2.25 0.56
C LEU A 31 13.50 2.74 0.53
N ARG A 32 13.72 4.01 0.83
CA ARG A 32 15.03 4.63 1.09
C ARG A 32 14.91 5.44 2.36
N GLU A 33 15.72 5.14 3.38
CA GLU A 33 15.71 5.86 4.67
C GLU A 33 14.30 5.96 5.30
N ALA A 34 13.58 4.85 5.35
CA ALA A 34 12.19 4.76 5.82
C ALA A 34 11.17 5.62 5.04
N LYS A 35 11.51 6.09 3.84
CA LYS A 35 10.60 6.79 2.93
C LYS A 35 10.38 5.99 1.65
N LEU A 36 9.27 6.22 0.97
CA LEU A 36 8.95 5.61 -0.31
C LEU A 36 10.00 5.94 -1.38
N SER A 37 10.51 4.92 -2.06
CA SER A 37 11.26 5.12 -3.30
C SER A 37 10.32 5.57 -4.43
N PRO A 38 10.83 6.05 -5.58
CA PRO A 38 9.96 6.43 -6.71
C PRO A 38 8.98 5.33 -7.11
N GLY A 39 9.44 4.07 -7.18
CA GLY A 39 8.56 2.93 -7.45
C GLY A 39 7.55 2.65 -6.33
N GLY A 40 7.94 2.83 -5.07
CA GLY A 40 7.00 2.74 -3.93
C GLY A 40 5.92 3.83 -3.98
N ARG A 41 6.27 5.05 -4.39
CA ARG A 41 5.31 6.14 -4.61
C ARG A 41 4.33 5.82 -5.73
N ASP A 42 4.78 5.26 -6.84
CA ASP A 42 3.91 4.84 -7.94
C ASP A 42 2.90 3.77 -7.50
N VAL A 43 3.36 2.76 -6.75
CA VAL A 43 2.51 1.70 -6.21
C VAL A 43 1.42 2.28 -5.30
N PHE A 44 1.80 3.11 -4.31
CA PHE A 44 0.83 3.68 -3.38
C PHE A 44 -0.08 4.73 -4.02
N ALA A 45 0.42 5.54 -4.96
CA ALA A 45 -0.43 6.48 -5.72
C ALA A 45 -1.45 5.73 -6.58
N GLY A 46 -1.05 4.63 -7.22
CA GLY A 46 -1.95 3.74 -7.94
C GLY A 46 -3.00 3.12 -7.02
N ALA A 47 -2.55 2.45 -5.95
CA ALA A 47 -3.45 1.84 -4.97
C ALA A 47 -4.44 2.85 -4.37
N ALA A 48 -3.99 4.06 -4.04
CA ALA A 48 -4.85 5.14 -3.55
C ALA A 48 -5.93 5.54 -4.56
N ARG A 49 -5.61 5.67 -5.86
CA ARG A 49 -6.62 5.96 -6.89
C ARG A 49 -7.71 4.89 -6.99
N GLY A 50 -7.35 3.61 -6.81
CA GLY A 50 -8.33 2.52 -6.83
C GLY A 50 -9.15 2.41 -5.54
N LEU A 51 -8.50 2.52 -4.38
CA LEU A 51 -9.12 2.34 -3.06
C LEU A 51 -9.97 3.54 -2.62
N LEU A 52 -9.57 4.75 -3.02
CA LEU A 52 -10.21 6.01 -2.62
C LEU A 52 -11.02 6.63 -3.78
N ASP A 53 -11.40 5.83 -4.76
CA ASP A 53 -12.26 6.28 -5.85
C ASP A 53 -13.55 6.91 -5.30
N GLY A 54 -14.01 7.99 -5.94
CA GLY A 54 -15.10 8.83 -5.46
C GLY A 54 -14.80 9.70 -4.23
N SER A 55 -13.70 9.45 -3.52
CA SER A 55 -13.26 10.24 -2.35
C SER A 55 -12.11 11.21 -2.66
N LEU A 56 -11.45 11.02 -3.81
CA LEU A 56 -10.41 11.89 -4.34
C LEU A 56 -10.98 12.98 -5.26
N PRO A 57 -10.30 14.13 -5.40
CA PRO A 57 -10.66 15.14 -6.39
C PRO A 57 -10.66 14.58 -7.81
N ALA A 58 -11.56 15.09 -8.67
CA ALA A 58 -11.85 14.48 -9.96
C ALA A 58 -10.62 14.25 -10.85
N ASN A 59 -9.75 15.25 -11.08
CA ASN A 59 -8.51 15.13 -11.88
C ASN A 59 -7.62 16.37 -11.76
N GLY A 60 -6.41 16.29 -12.33
CA GLY A 60 -5.51 17.42 -12.53
C GLY A 60 -4.75 17.82 -11.25
N GLU A 61 -4.53 19.12 -11.08
CA GLU A 61 -3.71 19.63 -9.98
C GLU A 61 -4.24 19.32 -8.57
N PRO A 62 -5.55 19.43 -8.30
CA PRO A 62 -6.09 19.05 -6.99
C PRO A 62 -5.86 17.58 -6.65
N LEU A 63 -6.04 16.67 -7.61
CA LEU A 63 -5.78 15.24 -7.43
C LEU A 63 -4.30 14.99 -7.13
N ARG A 64 -3.40 15.61 -7.91
CA ARG A 64 -1.95 15.45 -7.75
C ARG A 64 -1.48 15.92 -6.37
N ARG A 65 -2.01 17.05 -5.88
CA ARG A 65 -1.74 17.53 -4.52
C ARG A 65 -2.28 16.58 -3.45
N ALA A 66 -3.54 16.15 -3.55
CA ALA A 66 -4.13 15.22 -2.59
C ALA A 66 -3.36 13.89 -2.50
N LEU A 67 -2.90 13.35 -3.63
CA LEU A 67 -2.05 12.16 -3.66
C LEU A 67 -0.67 12.41 -3.05
N ASN A 68 -0.03 13.55 -3.32
CA ASN A 68 1.25 13.88 -2.71
C ASN A 68 1.15 14.00 -1.18
N ASP A 69 0.13 14.70 -0.68
CA ASP A 69 -0.12 14.84 0.76
C ASP A 69 -0.37 13.47 1.41
N LEU A 70 -1.10 12.57 0.72
CA LEU A 70 -1.30 11.20 1.19
C LEU A 70 0.02 10.43 1.26
N LEU A 71 0.86 10.53 0.24
CA LEU A 71 2.16 9.85 0.21
C LEU A 71 3.12 10.37 1.29
N GLU A 72 3.06 11.66 1.63
CA GLU A 72 3.83 12.21 2.75
C GLU A 72 3.36 11.65 4.11
N ARG A 73 2.04 11.49 4.30
CA ARG A 73 1.50 10.81 5.48
C ARG A 73 1.93 9.35 5.54
N ILE A 74 1.97 8.66 4.39
CA ILE A 74 2.49 7.28 4.31
C ILE A 74 3.97 7.22 4.71
N ASP A 75 4.82 8.16 4.26
CA ASP A 75 6.22 8.22 4.71
C ASP A 75 6.31 8.34 6.24
N GLY A 76 5.45 9.14 6.86
CA GLY A 76 5.34 9.25 8.33
C GLY A 76 4.93 7.93 9.01
N LEU A 77 3.95 7.21 8.45
CA LEU A 77 3.53 5.90 8.95
C LEU A 77 4.65 4.86 8.83
N ILE A 78 5.37 4.84 7.71
CA ILE A 78 6.47 3.91 7.46
C ILE A 78 7.61 4.16 8.45
N ALA A 79 7.96 5.42 8.71
CA ALA A 79 8.98 5.78 9.68
C ALA A 79 8.67 5.28 11.10
N ALA A 80 7.39 5.11 11.44
CA ALA A 80 6.95 4.59 12.74
C ALA A 80 6.94 3.04 12.83
N LEU A 81 7.12 2.33 11.72
CA LEU A 81 7.18 0.86 11.71
C LEU A 81 8.49 0.35 12.32
N ALA A 82 8.43 -0.84 12.93
CA ALA A 82 9.63 -1.55 13.37
C ALA A 82 10.57 -1.84 12.16
N PRO A 83 11.91 -1.85 12.33
CA PRO A 83 12.86 -2.00 11.22
C PRO A 83 12.62 -3.25 10.36
N HIS A 84 12.21 -4.37 10.96
CA HIS A 84 11.88 -5.58 10.22
C HIS A 84 10.66 -5.39 9.30
N ALA A 85 9.60 -4.74 9.78
CA ALA A 85 8.41 -4.44 8.98
C ALA A 85 8.71 -3.45 7.85
N GLN A 86 9.59 -2.47 8.06
CA GLN A 86 10.07 -1.59 6.99
C GLN A 86 10.80 -2.40 5.90
N SER A 87 11.62 -3.38 6.29
CA SER A 87 12.33 -4.24 5.34
C SER A 87 11.37 -5.10 4.50
N GLU A 88 10.39 -5.74 5.14
CA GLU A 88 9.37 -6.54 4.44
C GLU A 88 8.55 -5.68 3.47
N LEU A 89 8.11 -4.50 3.92
CA LEU A 89 7.40 -3.55 3.06
C LEU A 89 8.27 -3.09 1.88
N SER A 90 9.55 -2.79 2.12
CA SER A 90 10.49 -2.41 1.06
C SER A 90 10.64 -3.50 -0.01
N GLN A 91 10.71 -4.78 0.39
CA GLN A 91 10.77 -5.91 -0.54
C GLN A 91 9.49 -6.07 -1.34
N LEU A 92 8.33 -5.95 -0.68
CA LEU A 92 7.03 -6.01 -1.34
C LEU A 92 6.89 -4.90 -2.40
N LEU A 93 7.20 -3.66 -2.03
CA LEU A 93 7.11 -2.50 -2.92
C LEU A 93 8.12 -2.59 -4.07
N ALA A 94 9.35 -3.03 -3.81
CA ALA A 94 10.33 -3.29 -4.86
C ALA A 94 9.78 -4.27 -5.89
N LEU A 95 9.15 -5.37 -5.43
CA LEU A 95 8.56 -6.36 -6.31
C LEU A 95 7.37 -5.81 -7.09
N LEU A 96 6.43 -5.12 -6.43
CA LEU A 96 5.25 -4.52 -7.07
C LEU A 96 5.57 -3.36 -8.04
N ALA A 97 6.73 -2.71 -7.88
CA ALA A 97 7.20 -1.68 -8.80
C ALA A 97 7.74 -2.27 -10.11
N THR A 98 8.22 -3.53 -10.10
CA THR A 98 8.72 -4.18 -11.31
C THR A 98 7.58 -4.63 -12.23
N SER A 99 7.84 -4.68 -13.54
CA SER A 99 6.90 -5.22 -14.52
C SER A 99 6.51 -6.68 -14.25
N GLY A 100 7.45 -7.50 -13.78
CA GLY A 100 7.19 -8.91 -13.43
C GLY A 100 6.29 -9.03 -12.22
N GLY A 101 6.70 -8.44 -11.08
CA GLY A 101 5.97 -8.56 -9.83
C GLY A 101 4.60 -7.88 -9.88
N ARG A 102 4.46 -6.74 -10.57
CA ARG A 102 3.16 -6.12 -10.81
C ARG A 102 2.21 -7.04 -11.58
N ARG A 103 2.67 -7.68 -12.65
CA ARG A 103 1.82 -8.61 -13.44
C ARG A 103 1.49 -9.90 -12.70
N THR A 104 2.43 -10.47 -11.95
CA THR A 104 2.22 -11.78 -11.31
C THR A 104 1.56 -11.68 -9.94
N LEU A 105 1.92 -10.68 -9.12
CA LEU A 105 1.33 -10.50 -7.80
C LEU A 105 0.06 -9.65 -7.84
N ALA A 106 0.10 -8.50 -8.51
CA ALA A 106 -1.07 -7.63 -8.59
C ALA A 106 -2.05 -8.04 -9.70
N GLY A 107 -1.58 -8.72 -10.75
CA GLY A 107 -2.41 -8.99 -11.93
C GLY A 107 -2.59 -7.75 -12.81
N LEU A 108 -1.77 -6.71 -12.61
CA LEU A 108 -1.89 -5.44 -13.31
C LEU A 108 -0.90 -5.36 -14.48
N ALA A 109 -1.42 -5.27 -15.71
CA ALA A 109 -0.61 -5.22 -16.93
C ALA A 109 0.12 -3.88 -17.04
N GLU A 110 -0.64 -2.80 -17.04
CA GLU A 110 -0.14 -1.43 -17.15
C GLU A 110 0.67 -1.01 -15.92
N PRO A 111 1.68 -0.14 -16.08
CA PRO A 111 2.32 0.53 -14.94
C PRO A 111 1.29 1.18 -14.02
N TRP A 112 1.54 1.18 -12.71
CA TRP A 112 0.61 1.75 -11.73
C TRP A 112 0.13 3.13 -12.12
N ALA A 113 1.04 4.05 -12.50
CA ALA A 113 0.71 5.41 -12.91
C ALA A 113 -0.15 5.53 -14.18
N ALA A 114 -0.07 4.54 -15.09
CA ALA A 114 -0.79 4.53 -16.36
C ALA A 114 -2.10 3.73 -16.32
N ALA A 115 -2.24 2.81 -15.37
CA ALA A 115 -3.46 2.02 -15.20
C ALA A 115 -4.68 2.90 -14.84
N SER A 116 -5.81 2.56 -15.44
CA SER A 116 -7.11 3.16 -15.14
C SER A 116 -7.61 2.73 -13.75
N VAL A 117 -8.54 3.51 -13.18
CA VAL A 117 -9.15 3.19 -11.88
C VAL A 117 -9.81 1.80 -11.87
N PRO A 118 -10.60 1.39 -12.88
CA PRO A 118 -11.18 0.05 -12.92
C PRO A 118 -10.13 -1.06 -12.95
N GLU A 119 -9.07 -0.92 -13.76
CA GLU A 119 -7.99 -1.93 -13.81
C GLU A 119 -7.27 -2.09 -12.47
N ILE A 120 -7.05 -0.99 -11.76
CA ILE A 120 -6.46 -1.02 -10.42
C ILE A 120 -7.41 -1.70 -9.43
N GLN A 121 -8.70 -1.39 -9.47
CA GLN A 121 -9.70 -2.00 -8.61
C GLN A 121 -9.82 -3.51 -8.84
N ASP A 122 -9.84 -3.95 -10.10
CA ASP A 122 -9.86 -5.37 -10.46
C ASP A 122 -8.61 -6.10 -9.98
N ALA A 123 -7.42 -5.50 -10.15
CA ALA A 123 -6.15 -6.04 -9.66
C ALA A 123 -6.15 -6.19 -8.13
N LEU A 124 -6.55 -5.16 -7.39
CA LEU A 124 -6.65 -5.18 -5.94
C LEU A 124 -7.68 -6.21 -5.45
N GLN A 125 -8.83 -6.31 -6.12
CA GLN A 125 -9.84 -7.30 -5.78
C GLN A 125 -9.35 -8.72 -6.05
N ALA A 126 -8.67 -8.96 -7.17
CA ALA A 126 -8.07 -10.26 -7.48
C ALA A 126 -6.99 -10.67 -6.46
N MET A 127 -6.22 -9.71 -5.94
CA MET A 127 -5.30 -9.95 -4.82
C MET A 127 -6.04 -10.34 -3.54
N ARG A 128 -7.11 -9.60 -3.19
CA ARG A 128 -7.91 -9.80 -1.98
C ARG A 128 -8.52 -11.20 -1.90
N VAL A 129 -9.09 -11.69 -3.00
CA VAL A 129 -9.78 -13.00 -3.05
C VAL A 129 -8.88 -14.16 -3.47
N SER A 130 -7.58 -13.91 -3.67
CA SER A 130 -6.63 -14.92 -4.16
C SER A 130 -6.49 -16.09 -3.19
N GLY A 131 -6.29 -17.32 -3.68
CA GLY A 131 -5.86 -18.45 -2.84
C GLY A 131 -4.38 -18.38 -2.39
N ILE A 132 -3.62 -17.37 -2.85
CA ILE A 132 -2.20 -17.21 -2.54
C ILE A 132 -2.04 -16.21 -1.39
N THR A 133 -1.53 -16.67 -0.24
CA THR A 133 -1.34 -15.87 0.98
C THR A 133 -0.58 -14.57 0.73
N LEU A 134 0.51 -14.61 -0.05
CA LEU A 134 1.31 -13.42 -0.35
C LEU A 134 0.50 -12.32 -1.05
N ARG A 135 -0.43 -12.68 -1.95
CA ARG A 135 -1.28 -11.70 -2.65
C ARG A 135 -2.29 -11.06 -1.69
N GLN A 136 -2.89 -11.85 -0.81
CA GLN A 136 -3.78 -11.34 0.24
C GLN A 136 -3.05 -10.41 1.20
N GLN A 137 -1.84 -10.79 1.65
CA GLN A 137 -1.00 -9.97 2.52
C GLN A 137 -0.59 -8.65 1.85
N ALA A 138 -0.22 -8.70 0.58
CA ALA A 138 0.08 -7.51 -0.21
C ALA A 138 -1.13 -6.59 -0.30
N TYR A 139 -2.34 -7.12 -0.55
CA TYR A 139 -3.58 -6.34 -0.55
C TYR A 139 -3.81 -5.69 0.80
N GLN A 140 -3.74 -6.47 1.88
CA GLN A 140 -4.00 -5.98 3.24
C GLN A 140 -3.03 -4.85 3.61
N ALA A 141 -1.73 -5.01 3.31
CA ALA A 141 -0.73 -3.98 3.58
C ALA A 141 -1.01 -2.69 2.81
N LEU A 142 -1.32 -2.77 1.52
CA LEU A 142 -1.67 -1.60 0.71
C LEU A 142 -2.95 -0.93 1.23
N HIS A 143 -3.99 -1.72 1.49
CA HIS A 143 -5.27 -1.26 2.00
C HIS A 143 -5.12 -0.53 3.34
N ASP A 144 -4.45 -1.15 4.31
CA ASP A 144 -4.34 -0.62 5.66
C ASP A 144 -3.48 0.64 5.73
N ILE A 145 -2.38 0.69 4.97
CA ILE A 145 -1.51 1.86 4.94
C ILE A 145 -2.20 3.04 4.23
N VAL A 146 -2.87 2.79 3.08
CA VAL A 146 -3.64 3.84 2.38
C VAL A 146 -4.79 4.33 3.27
N GLY A 147 -5.56 3.41 3.86
CA GLY A 147 -6.67 3.76 4.75
C GLY A 147 -6.19 4.56 5.96
N SER A 148 -5.15 4.09 6.64
CA SER A 148 -4.58 4.79 7.81
C SER A 148 -4.11 6.19 7.45
N ALA A 149 -3.40 6.36 6.33
CA ALA A 149 -2.94 7.67 5.88
C ALA A 149 -4.09 8.61 5.49
N TYR A 150 -5.15 8.07 4.87
CA TYR A 150 -6.32 8.84 4.45
C TYR A 150 -7.15 9.34 5.64
N PHE A 151 -7.46 8.46 6.60
CA PHE A 151 -8.28 8.82 7.76
C PHE A 151 -7.52 9.61 8.83
N SER A 152 -6.18 9.65 8.77
CA SER A 152 -5.37 10.47 9.68
C SER A 152 -5.46 11.97 9.38
N ASP A 153 -6.00 12.37 8.22
CA ASP A 153 -6.20 13.77 7.85
C ASP A 153 -7.60 14.25 8.24
N ALA A 154 -7.70 15.25 9.12
CA ALA A 154 -8.98 15.82 9.55
C ALA A 154 -9.80 16.43 8.39
N GLN A 155 -9.16 16.81 7.27
CA GLN A 155 -9.87 17.31 6.09
C GLN A 155 -10.74 16.23 5.42
N THR A 156 -10.43 14.94 5.60
CA THR A 156 -11.23 13.86 5.00
C THR A 156 -12.50 13.56 5.80
N TRP A 157 -12.54 13.93 7.09
CA TRP A 157 -13.66 13.62 7.98
C TRP A 157 -14.98 14.26 7.51
N GLY A 158 -14.91 15.49 6.99
CA GLY A 158 -16.08 16.20 6.47
C GLY A 158 -16.72 15.50 5.26
N LEU A 159 -15.90 14.91 4.38
CA LEU A 159 -16.39 14.13 3.22
C LEU A 159 -17.11 12.84 3.63
N LEU A 160 -16.75 12.30 4.80
CA LEU A 160 -17.30 11.07 5.36
C LEU A 160 -18.51 11.30 6.25
N GLY A 161 -18.90 12.57 6.47
CA GLY A 161 -19.95 12.92 7.43
C GLY A 161 -19.55 12.70 8.90
N TYR A 162 -18.25 12.56 9.20
CA TYR A 162 -17.75 12.37 10.55
C TYR A 162 -17.42 13.73 11.20
N PRO A 163 -18.03 14.10 12.35
CA PRO A 163 -17.80 15.41 12.98
C PRO A 163 -16.44 15.54 13.68
N GLY A 164 -15.61 14.49 13.69
CA GLY A 164 -14.37 14.44 14.46
C GLY A 164 -14.57 13.87 15.87
N PRO A 165 -13.47 13.65 16.61
CA PRO A 165 -13.52 13.10 17.96
C PRO A 165 -14.24 14.07 18.91
N ILE A 166 -15.27 13.56 19.58
CA ILE A 166 -16.00 14.27 20.63
C ILE A 166 -15.13 14.26 21.88
N ARG A 167 -14.85 15.44 22.45
CA ARG A 167 -14.20 15.51 23.77
C ARG A 167 -15.22 15.06 24.82
N ILE A 168 -14.94 13.92 25.46
CA ILE A 168 -15.63 13.41 26.65
C ILE A 168 -14.87 13.83 27.90
#